data_AF-A0A355UL25-F1
#
_entry.id   AF-A0A355UL25-F1
#
_cell.length_a   1.000
_cell.length_b   1.000
_cell.length_c   1.000
_cell.angle_alpha   90.00
_cell.angle_beta   90.00
_cell.angle_gamma   90.00
#
_symmetry.space_group_name_H-M   'P 1'
#
loop_
_entity.id
_entity.type
_entity.pdbx_description
1 polymer ?
#
loop_
_entity_poly.entity_id
_entity_poly.type
_entity_poly.pdbx_seq_one_letter_code
_entity_poly.pdbx_strand_id
1 'polypeptide(L)'
;EGMKYVQGGLPFEPILSCTGDNSTEMIVSTFELILKGLTLCINGAIMAYENGYVKEGEQIISFCCDTSIVVSPTAKRDLFNGNFKIQRILCKPI
;
A
#
# COMPACT_ATOMS: atom_id res chain seq x y z
N GLU A 1 11.47 12.18 -20.24
CA GLU A 1 10.32 11.25 -20.35
C GLU A 1 10.75 9.92 -19.73
N GLY A 2 9.92 9.28 -18.89
CA GLY A 2 10.25 7.94 -18.38
C GLY A 2 9.76 7.61 -16.97
N MET A 3 9.35 8.59 -16.16
CA MET A 3 8.77 8.35 -14.83
C MET A 3 7.41 9.04 -14.70
N LYS A 4 6.44 8.31 -14.14
CA LYS A 4 5.12 8.82 -13.78
C LYS A 4 5.16 9.20 -12.30
N TYR A 5 4.64 10.38 -11.99
CA TYR A 5 4.53 10.86 -10.62
C TYR A 5 3.09 10.76 -10.18
N VAL A 6 2.87 10.22 -8.99
CA VAL A 6 1.56 10.19 -8.32
C VAL A 6 1.66 11.08 -7.09
N GLN A 7 0.73 12.02 -6.95
CA GLN A 7 0.63 12.90 -5.80
C GLN A 7 -0.80 12.88 -5.27
N GLY A 8 -0.97 12.74 -3.96
CA GLY A 8 -2.28 12.68 -3.30
C GLY A 8 -2.13 12.38 -1.82
N GLY A 9 -3.27 12.28 -1.12
CA GLY A 9 -3.29 11.80 0.26
C GLY A 9 -2.95 10.31 0.33
N LEU A 10 -2.27 9.91 1.41
CA LEU A 10 -1.92 8.50 1.58
C LEU A 10 -3.18 7.67 1.87
N PRO A 11 -3.35 6.49 1.23
CA PRO A 11 -4.51 5.64 1.45
C PRO A 11 -4.82 5.35 2.92
N PHE A 12 -3.80 5.14 3.77
CA PHE A 12 -4.01 4.89 5.21
C PHE A 12 -3.73 6.08 6.12
N GLU A 13 -3.60 7.30 5.59
CA GLU A 13 -3.55 8.48 6.44
C GLU A 13 -4.97 8.89 6.87
N PRO A 14 -5.23 9.01 8.18
CA PRO A 14 -6.57 9.35 8.67
C PRO A 14 -6.92 10.78 8.27
N ILE A 15 -8.06 10.94 7.59
CA ILE A 15 -8.70 12.25 7.43
C ILE A 15 -9.37 12.55 8.76
N LEU A 16 -8.68 13.30 9.64
CA LEU A 16 -9.16 13.83 10.95
C LEU A 16 -10.54 13.28 11.35
N SER A 17 -10.55 12.11 11.99
CA SER A 17 -11.78 11.41 12.33
C SER A 17 -12.48 12.10 13.50
N CYS A 18 -13.41 13.02 13.21
CA CYS A 18 -14.34 13.59 14.19
C CYS A 18 -15.22 12.52 14.88
N THR A 19 -15.14 11.26 14.44
CA THR A 19 -16.00 10.13 14.80
C THR A 19 -15.33 9.11 15.73
N GLY A 20 -14.04 9.23 16.04
CA GLY A 20 -13.31 8.26 16.88
C GLY A 20 -13.10 6.87 16.25
N ASP A 21 -13.23 6.75 14.93
CA ASP A 21 -12.94 5.50 14.20
C ASP A 21 -11.42 5.32 14.05
N ASN A 22 -10.90 4.27 14.68
CA ASN A 22 -9.47 3.93 14.72
C ASN A 22 -9.13 2.71 13.83
N SER A 23 -10.06 2.26 12.97
CA SER A 23 -9.86 1.09 12.11
C SER A 23 -8.65 1.21 11.18
N THR A 24 -8.44 2.39 10.59
CA THR A 24 -7.29 2.66 9.72
C THR A 24 -5.97 2.57 10.49
N GLU A 25 -5.93 3.10 11.72
CA GLU A 25 -4.76 3.03 12.59
C GLU A 25 -4.44 1.60 13.01
N MET A 26 -5.46 0.78 13.30
CA MET A 26 -5.28 -0.65 13.59
C MET A 26 -4.71 -1.42 12.40
N ILE A 27 -5.13 -1.13 11.18
CA ILE A 27 -4.59 -1.75 9.96
C ILE A 27 -3.11 -1.37 9.79
N VAL A 28 -2.78 -0.08 9.91
CA VAL A 28 -1.39 0.40 9.83
C VAL A 28 -0.54 -0.28 10.89
N SER A 29 -1.00 -0.30 12.14
CA SER A 29 -0.31 -0.95 13.26
C SER A 29 -0.07 -2.45 12.98
N THR A 30 -1.04 -3.12 12.37
CA THR A 30 -0.91 -4.55 12.00
C THR A 30 0.15 -4.76 10.92
N PHE A 31 0.22 -3.89 9.90
CA PHE A 31 1.28 -3.96 8.90
C PHE A 31 2.66 -3.71 9.50
N GLU A 32 2.75 -2.77 10.44
CA GLU A 32 4.00 -2.44 11.13
C GLU A 32 4.52 -3.56 12.04
N LEU A 33 3.64 -4.45 12.55
CA LEU A 33 4.06 -5.68 13.25
C LEU A 33 4.87 -6.60 12.34
N ILE A 34 4.59 -6.60 11.03
CA ILE A 34 5.35 -7.36 10.05
C ILE A 34 6.60 -6.57 9.69
N LEU A 35 6.43 -5.33 9.22
CA LEU A 35 7.50 -4.44 8.75
C LEU A 35 7.06 -2.97 8.78
N LYS A 36 7.86 -2.09 9.37
CA LYS A 36 7.59 -0.64 9.40
C LYS A 36 7.42 -0.03 8.00
N GLY A 37 8.27 -0.41 7.04
CA GLY A 37 8.20 0.11 5.66
C GLY A 37 7.06 -0.47 4.81
N LEU A 38 6.32 -1.46 5.31
CA LEU A 38 5.29 -2.15 4.53
C LEU A 38 4.11 -1.24 4.21
N THR A 39 3.66 -0.44 5.18
CA THR A 39 2.53 0.48 4.99
C THR A 39 2.79 1.44 3.82
N LEU A 40 4.02 1.96 3.69
CA LEU A 40 4.39 2.83 2.58
C LEU A 40 4.44 2.10 1.23
N CYS A 41 4.94 0.85 1.21
CA CYS A 41 4.91 0.03 0.01
C CYS A 41 3.47 -0.24 -0.46
N ILE A 42 2.56 -0.53 0.46
CA ILE A 42 1.14 -0.76 0.17
C ILE A 42 0.49 0.54 -0.32
N ASN A 43 0.72 1.67 0.38
CA ASN A 43 0.22 2.98 -0.03
C ASN A 43 0.60 3.30 -1.48
N GLY A 44 1.89 3.20 -1.82
CA GLY A 44 2.38 3.46 -3.17
C GLY A 44 1.75 2.55 -4.23
N ALA A 45 1.58 1.26 -3.91
CA ALA A 45 0.97 0.29 -4.82
C ALA A 45 -0.51 0.60 -5.08
N ILE A 46 -1.29 0.93 -4.04
CA ILE A 46 -2.69 1.34 -4.17
C ILE A 46 -2.79 2.64 -4.97
N MET A 47 -1.97 3.65 -4.65
CA MET A 47 -1.97 4.93 -5.36
C MET A 47 -1.66 4.75 -6.85
N ALA A 48 -0.68 3.90 -7.20
CA ALA A 48 -0.35 3.60 -8.58
C ALA A 48 -1.49 2.90 -9.34
N TYR A 49 -2.19 1.98 -8.67
CA TYR A 49 -3.38 1.30 -9.21
C TYR A 49 -4.55 2.27 -9.42
N GLU A 50 -4.90 3.05 -8.41
CA GLU A 50 -6.04 3.98 -8.46
C GLU A 50 -5.83 5.10 -9.49
N ASN A 51 -4.59 5.43 -9.83
CA ASN A 51 -4.25 6.38 -10.90
C ASN A 51 -4.13 5.72 -12.29
N GLY A 52 -4.40 4.42 -12.42
CA GLY A 52 -4.40 3.71 -13.70
C GLY A 52 -3.00 3.42 -14.27
N TYR A 53 -1.94 3.57 -13.48
CA TYR A 53 -0.58 3.20 -13.88
C TYR A 53 -0.29 1.72 -13.73
N VAL A 54 -1.09 1.02 -12.91
CA VAL A 54 -1.03 -0.42 -12.69
C VAL A 54 -2.40 -1.00 -12.98
N LYS A 55 -2.46 -2.06 -13.77
CA LYS A 55 -3.74 -2.68 -14.17
C LYS A 55 -4.17 -3.77 -13.19
N GLU A 56 -5.45 -4.13 -13.25
CA GLU A 56 -6.00 -5.24 -12.49
C GLU A 56 -5.27 -6.56 -12.83
N GLY A 57 -4.92 -7.31 -11.79
CA GLY A 57 -4.16 -8.56 -11.91
C GLY A 57 -2.67 -8.39 -12.22
N GLU A 58 -2.20 -7.17 -12.48
CA GLU A 58 -0.78 -6.90 -12.69
C GLU A 58 0.00 -7.12 -11.39
N GLN A 59 1.21 -7.66 -11.53
CA GLN A 59 2.13 -7.86 -10.42
C GLN A 59 3.26 -6.84 -10.54
N ILE A 60 3.49 -6.08 -9.47
CA ILE A 60 4.49 -5.02 -9.44
C ILE A 60 5.45 -5.22 -8.26
N ILE A 61 6.61 -4.59 -8.37
CA ILE A 61 7.51 -4.40 -7.24
C ILE A 61 7.22 -3.04 -6.62
N SER A 62 6.82 -3.04 -5.36
CA SER A 62 6.71 -1.82 -4.56
C SER A 62 7.87 -1.79 -3.56
N PHE A 63 8.48 -0.62 -3.38
CA PHE A 63 9.63 -0.46 -2.48
C PHE A 63 9.62 0.90 -1.80
N CYS A 64 10.12 0.91 -0.57
CA CYS A 64 10.39 2.10 0.20
C CYS A 64 11.68 1.87 0.99
N CYS A 65 12.76 2.56 0.62
CA CYS A 65 14.07 2.50 1.26
C CYS A 65 14.59 1.07 1.49
N ASP A 66 14.39 0.54 2.70
CA ASP A 66 14.90 -0.74 3.20
C ASP A 66 13.92 -1.92 3.05
N THR A 67 12.71 -1.64 2.55
CA THR A 67 11.61 -2.61 2.43
C THR A 67 11.14 -2.69 0.99
N SER A 68 10.98 -3.91 0.46
CA SER A 68 10.42 -4.13 -0.87
C SER A 68 9.58 -5.40 -0.93
N ILE A 69 8.47 -5.32 -1.65
CA ILE A 69 7.48 -6.39 -1.81
C ILE A 69 7.11 -6.58 -3.27
N VAL A 70 6.72 -7.81 -3.61
CA VAL A 70 5.97 -8.12 -4.82
C VAL A 70 4.50 -8.15 -4.46
N VAL A 71 3.70 -7.36 -5.16
CA VAL A 71 2.28 -7.13 -4.84
C VAL A 71 1.42 -7.05 -6.10
N SER A 72 0.19 -7.56 -6.02
CA SER A 72 -0.90 -7.24 -6.95
C SER A 72 -1.87 -6.30 -6.24
N PRO A 73 -1.82 -4.98 -6.53
CA PRO A 73 -2.67 -4.00 -5.88
C PRO A 73 -4.09 -4.01 -6.42
N THR A 74 -4.98 -3.40 -5.63
CA THR A 74 -6.36 -3.06 -5.97
C THR A 74 -6.70 -1.73 -5.28
N ALA A 75 -7.90 -1.19 -5.52
CA ALA A 75 -8.38 0.00 -4.84
C ALA A 75 -8.46 -0.22 -3.33
N LYS A 76 -8.28 0.85 -2.54
CA LYS A 76 -8.30 0.77 -1.06
C LYS A 76 -9.59 0.12 -0.54
N ARG A 77 -10.73 0.48 -1.15
CA ARG A 77 -12.05 -0.06 -0.76
C ARG A 77 -12.17 -1.58 -0.92
N ASP A 78 -11.31 -2.17 -1.76
CA ASP A 78 -11.31 -3.58 -2.15
C ASP A 78 -10.15 -4.36 -1.49
N LEU A 79 -9.42 -3.72 -0.56
CA LEU A 79 -8.22 -4.27 0.09
C LEU A 79 -8.44 -5.67 0.68
N PHE A 80 -9.60 -5.88 1.31
CA PHE A 80 -9.93 -7.14 1.99
C PHE A 80 -10.83 -8.08 1.18
N ASN A 81 -11.12 -7.76 -0.08
CA ASN A 81 -11.96 -8.58 -0.95
C ASN A 81 -11.18 -9.75 -1.60
N GLY A 82 -9.95 -9.99 -1.16
CA GLY A 82 -9.09 -11.09 -1.64
C GLY A 82 -8.32 -10.78 -2.92
N ASN A 83 -8.52 -9.62 -3.55
CA ASN A 83 -7.81 -9.20 -4.76
C ASN A 83 -6.47 -8.51 -4.47
N PHE A 84 -6.37 -7.81 -3.33
CA PHE A 84 -5.07 -7.31 -2.87
C PHE A 84 -4.22 -8.47 -2.38
N LYS A 85 -3.06 -8.71 -2.99
CA LYS A 85 -2.18 -9.82 -2.60
C LYS A 85 -0.73 -9.40 -2.57
N ILE A 86 -0.10 -9.55 -1.41
CA ILE A 86 1.36 -9.52 -1.29
C ILE A 86 1.85 -10.94 -1.57
N GLN A 87 2.56 -11.15 -2.69
CA GLN A 87 3.05 -12.48 -3.05
C GLN A 87 4.39 -12.82 -2.39
N ARG A 88 5.25 -11.82 -2.18
CA ARG A 88 6.59 -12.02 -1.61
C ARG A 88 7.13 -10.74 -0.99
N ILE A 89 7.90 -10.89 0.09
CA ILE A 89 8.79 -9.85 0.61
C ILE A 89 10.18 -10.06 0.00
N LEU A 90 10.70 -9.07 -0.71
CA LEU A 90 12.01 -9.14 -1.38
C LEU A 90 13.15 -8.75 -0.43
N CYS A 91 12.94 -7.69 0.34
CA CYS A 91 13.88 -7.27 1.37
C CYS A 91 13.13 -6.64 2.56
N LYS A 92 13.76 -6.76 3.73
CA LYS A 92 13.32 -6.19 5.00
C LYS A 92 14.52 -5.84 5.88
N PRO A 93 14.40 -4.85 6.78
CA PRO A 93 15.31 -4.70 7.90
C PRO A 93 15.43 -5.99 8.73
N ILE A 94 16.62 -6.25 9.26
CA ILE A 94 16.91 -7.37 10.18
C ILE A 94 16.64 -6.93 11.60
#